data_AF-Q9LEL7-F1
#
_entry.id   AF-Q9LEL7-F1
#
_cell.length_a   1.000
_cell.length_b   1.000
_cell.length_c   1.000
_cell.angle_alpha   90.00
_cell.angle_beta   90.00
_cell.angle_gamma   90.00
#
_symmetry.space_group_name_H-M   'P 1'
#
loop_
_entity.id
_entity.type
_entity.pdbx_description
1 polymer ?
#
loop_
_entity_poly.entity_id
_entity_poly.type
_entity_poly.pdbx_seq_one_letter_code
_entity_poly.pdbx_strand_id
1 'polypeptide(L)'
;LRAHTDAGGIILLFQDDKVSGLQLLKDGQWIDVPPLRHSIVVNLGDQIEVITNGKYKSVEHRVVSQTDGEGRMSLASSYNPGSDAVIYPAPALLEKEAEKKQVYPKFVFEDYMKLYVPLKFQAKEPRFEA
;
A
#
# COMPACT_ATOMS: atom_id res chain seq x y z
N LEU A 1 -14.16 -1.95 -4.78
CA LEU A 1 -12.91 -1.16 -4.97
C LEU A 1 -11.97 -1.97 -5.85
N ARG A 2 -11.51 -1.42 -6.98
CA ARG A 2 -10.61 -2.13 -7.91
C ARG A 2 -9.23 -2.38 -7.27
N ALA A 3 -8.46 -3.32 -7.84
CA ALA A 3 -7.11 -3.63 -7.40
C ALA A 3 -6.20 -2.40 -7.48
N HIS A 4 -5.42 -2.17 -6.42
CA HIS A 4 -4.42 -1.10 -6.33
C HIS A 4 -3.48 -1.36 -5.15
N THR A 5 -2.40 -0.60 -5.08
CA THR A 5 -1.59 -0.41 -3.87
C THR A 5 -1.89 0.94 -3.25
N ASP A 6 -1.64 1.10 -1.95
CA ASP A 6 -1.82 2.40 -1.31
C ASP A 6 -0.61 3.29 -1.54
N ALA A 7 -0.83 4.54 -1.95
CA ALA A 7 0.25 5.51 -2.17
C ALA A 7 1.03 5.89 -0.92
N GLY A 8 0.46 5.66 0.26
CA GLY A 8 0.85 6.29 1.51
C GLY A 8 1.99 5.62 2.28
N GLY A 9 2.04 5.92 3.58
CA GLY A 9 2.96 5.29 4.53
C GLY A 9 2.36 4.02 5.12
N ILE A 10 1.62 4.15 6.21
CA ILE A 10 0.98 3.04 6.94
C ILE A 10 -0.53 3.23 6.93
N ILE A 11 -1.25 2.13 6.73
CA ILE A 11 -2.70 2.10 6.72
C ILE A 11 -3.18 1.28 7.91
N LEU A 12 -4.09 1.87 8.68
CA LEU A 12 -4.75 1.26 9.83
C LEU A 12 -6.24 1.13 9.49
N LEU A 13 -6.71 -0.09 9.30
CA LEU A 13 -8.07 -0.38 8.88
C LEU A 13 -8.83 -1.07 10.01
N PHE A 14 -9.90 -0.42 10.46
CA PHE A 14 -10.96 -1.04 11.23
C PHE A 14 -12.07 -1.45 10.25
N GLN A 15 -12.08 -2.73 9.86
CA GLN A 15 -13.07 -3.29 8.95
C GLN A 15 -14.22 -3.96 9.71
N ASP A 16 -15.31 -4.21 8.99
CA ASP A 16 -16.40 -5.07 9.44
C ASP A 16 -15.89 -6.38 10.05
N ASP A 17 -16.49 -6.82 11.15
CA ASP A 17 -16.09 -8.03 11.87
C ASP A 17 -16.88 -9.28 11.46
N LYS A 18 -17.84 -9.14 10.53
CA LYS A 18 -18.63 -10.24 9.98
C LYS A 18 -18.59 -10.30 8.46
N VAL A 19 -18.74 -9.17 7.78
CA VAL A 19 -18.86 -9.10 6.32
C VAL A 19 -17.48 -9.04 5.67
N SER A 20 -17.11 -10.12 4.97
CA SER A 20 -15.85 -10.21 4.24
C SER A 20 -15.85 -9.39 2.95
N GLY A 21 -14.67 -9.22 2.33
CA GLY A 21 -14.58 -8.64 0.99
C GLY A 21 -13.22 -8.03 0.65
N LEU A 22 -12.41 -7.66 1.65
CA LEU A 22 -11.03 -7.23 1.41
C LEU A 22 -10.18 -8.45 1.04
N GLN A 23 -9.45 -8.32 -0.08
CA GLN A 23 -8.50 -9.33 -0.54
C GLN A 23 -7.15 -8.69 -0.83
N LEU A 24 -6.06 -9.39 -0.50
CA LEU A 24 -4.71 -9.05 -0.91
C LEU A 24 -4.19 -10.04 -1.95
N LEU A 25 -3.30 -9.60 -2.84
CA LEU A 25 -2.65 -10.46 -3.82
C LEU A 25 -1.33 -10.98 -3.24
N LYS A 26 -1.20 -12.30 -3.15
CA LYS A 26 0.03 -12.96 -2.71
C LYS A 26 0.27 -14.20 -3.56
N ASP A 27 1.49 -14.35 -4.07
CA ASP A 27 1.90 -15.51 -4.88
C ASP A 27 0.95 -15.79 -6.07
N GLY A 28 0.44 -14.71 -6.69
CA GLY A 28 -0.51 -14.77 -7.80
C GLY A 28 -1.95 -15.11 -7.43
N GLN A 29 -2.26 -15.22 -6.13
CA GLN A 29 -3.58 -15.59 -5.63
C GLN A 29 -4.18 -14.48 -4.77
N TRP A 30 -5.49 -14.26 -4.93
CA TRP A 30 -6.26 -13.39 -4.05
C TRP A 30 -6.57 -14.12 -2.75
N ILE A 31 -6.14 -13.55 -1.63
CA ILE A 31 -6.35 -14.09 -0.29
C ILE A 31 -7.25 -13.13 0.48
N ASP A 32 -8.35 -13.63 1.05
CA ASP A 32 -9.22 -12.85 1.91
C ASP A 32 -8.50 -12.42 3.18
N VAL A 33 -8.69 -11.16 3.57
CA VAL A 33 -8.32 -10.67 4.89
C VAL A 33 -9.50 -10.91 5.82
N PRO A 34 -9.43 -11.90 6.73
CA PRO A 34 -10.60 -12.36 7.47
C PRO A 34 -11.17 -11.24 8.37
N PRO A 35 -12.51 -11.07 8.41
CA PRO A 35 -13.17 -10.29 9.44
C PRO A 35 -12.80 -10.84 10.82
N LEU A 36 -12.37 -9.95 11.72
CA LEU A 36 -11.98 -10.34 13.07
C LEU A 36 -12.40 -9.25 14.05
N ARG A 37 -13.22 -9.64 15.03
CA ARG A 37 -13.77 -8.75 16.05
C ARG A 37 -12.67 -8.03 16.83
N HIS A 38 -12.83 -6.72 16.98
CA HIS A 38 -11.92 -5.82 17.71
C HIS A 38 -10.47 -5.85 17.19
N SER A 39 -10.27 -6.15 15.90
CA SER A 39 -8.95 -6.15 15.27
C SER A 39 -8.73 -4.90 14.42
N ILE A 40 -7.44 -4.63 14.15
CA ILE A 40 -7.01 -3.65 13.14
C ILE A 40 -6.19 -4.40 12.10
N VAL A 41 -6.55 -4.22 10.83
CA VAL A 41 -5.72 -4.64 9.70
C VAL A 41 -4.68 -3.55 9.46
N VAL A 42 -3.42 -3.96 9.33
CA VAL A 42 -2.31 -3.06 9.04
C VAL A 42 -1.71 -3.43 7.70
N ASN A 43 -1.56 -2.46 6.81
CA ASN A 43 -0.80 -2.63 5.58
C ASN A 43 0.12 -1.44 5.32
N LEU A 44 1.15 -1.70 4.50
CA LEU A 44 2.17 -0.73 4.13
C LEU A 44 1.87 -0.21 2.73
N GLY A 45 2.08 1.08 2.52
CA GLY A 45 1.96 1.74 1.23
C GLY A 45 3.30 1.91 0.53
N ASP A 46 3.22 2.49 -0.67
CA ASP A 46 4.30 2.66 -1.63
C ASP A 46 5.50 3.42 -1.04
N GLN A 47 5.28 4.34 -0.08
CA GLN A 47 6.37 5.12 0.51
C GLN A 47 7.27 4.28 1.42
N ILE A 48 6.70 3.32 2.17
CA ILE A 48 7.50 2.41 2.99
C ILE A 48 8.31 1.47 2.10
N GLU A 49 7.77 1.08 0.94
CA GLU A 49 8.52 0.30 -0.05
C GLU A 49 9.75 1.05 -0.56
N VAL A 50 9.61 2.33 -0.91
CA VAL A 50 10.74 3.18 -1.31
C VAL A 50 11.76 3.30 -0.18
N ILE A 51 11.32 3.69 1.02
CA ILE A 51 12.21 3.91 2.18
C ILE A 51 12.99 2.64 2.54
N THR A 52 12.35 1.48 2.41
CA THR A 52 12.98 0.19 2.73
C THR A 52 13.77 -0.42 1.57
N ASN A 53 13.96 0.30 0.47
CA ASN A 53 14.57 -0.19 -0.77
C ASN A 53 13.94 -1.52 -1.25
N GLY A 54 12.62 -1.64 -1.13
CA GLY A 54 11.87 -2.82 -1.54
C GLY A 54 11.88 -4.00 -0.56
N LYS A 55 12.49 -3.88 0.62
CA LYS A 55 12.45 -4.93 1.65
C LYS A 55 11.03 -5.19 2.13
N TYR A 56 10.23 -4.15 2.30
CA TYR A 56 8.80 -4.26 2.60
C TYR A 56 7.99 -3.72 1.43
N LYS A 57 7.41 -4.60 0.63
CA LYS A 57 6.63 -4.23 -0.55
C LYS A 57 5.19 -3.85 -0.16
N SER A 58 4.70 -2.81 -0.82
CA SER A 58 3.30 -2.39 -0.85
C SER A 58 2.51 -3.38 -1.71
N VAL A 59 1.53 -4.06 -1.10
CA VAL A 59 0.83 -5.20 -1.70
C VAL A 59 -0.47 -4.75 -2.37
N GLU A 60 -0.72 -5.28 -3.57
CA GLU A 60 -2.00 -5.07 -4.25
C GLU A 60 -3.15 -5.65 -3.44
N HIS A 61 -4.21 -4.86 -3.30
CA HIS A 61 -5.42 -5.27 -2.62
C HIS A 61 -6.66 -4.73 -3.33
N ARG A 62 -7.79 -5.41 -3.12
CA ARG A 62 -9.10 -5.06 -3.70
C ARG A 62 -10.22 -5.32 -2.70
N VAL A 63 -11.41 -4.78 -2.99
CA VAL A 63 -12.63 -5.12 -2.25
C VAL A 63 -13.69 -5.63 -3.21
N VAL A 64 -14.09 -6.88 -3.02
CA VAL A 64 -15.19 -7.54 -3.75
C VAL A 64 -16.53 -7.30 -3.04
N SER A 65 -17.60 -7.17 -3.81
CA SER A 65 -18.97 -7.02 -3.30
C SER A 65 -19.60 -8.39 -3.06
N GLN A 66 -20.35 -8.53 -1.98
CA GLN A 66 -21.18 -9.71 -1.71
C GLN A 66 -22.54 -9.61 -2.44
N THR A 67 -23.15 -10.75 -2.74
CA THR A 67 -24.45 -10.83 -3.45
C THR A 67 -25.66 -10.90 -2.52
N ASP A 68 -25.44 -11.10 -1.22
CA ASP A 68 -26.48 -11.20 -0.17
C ASP A 68 -27.07 -9.82 0.21
N GLY A 69 -26.47 -8.73 -0.26
CA GLY A 69 -26.94 -7.37 -0.02
C GLY A 69 -26.46 -6.78 1.32
N GLU A 70 -25.63 -7.49 2.08
CA GLU A 70 -25.06 -6.94 3.31
C GLU A 70 -23.96 -5.92 3.01
N GLY A 71 -24.05 -4.75 3.65
CA GLY A 71 -23.04 -3.71 3.53
C GLY A 71 -21.81 -4.04 4.39
N ARG A 72 -20.61 -3.94 3.81
CA ARG A 72 -19.34 -4.06 4.56
C ARG A 72 -18.87 -2.70 5.07
N MET A 73 -18.77 -2.54 6.39
CA MET A 73 -18.14 -1.35 6.99
C MET A 73 -16.62 -1.31 6.73
N SER A 74 -16.07 -0.11 6.50
CA SER A 74 -14.63 0.10 6.33
C SER A 74 -14.22 1.47 6.84
N LEU A 75 -13.45 1.52 7.92
CA LEU A 75 -12.85 2.73 8.48
C LEU A 75 -11.33 2.66 8.32
N ALA A 76 -10.83 3.19 7.21
CA ALA A 76 -9.41 3.19 6.87
C ALA A 76 -8.77 4.55 7.22
N SER A 77 -7.74 4.53 8.07
CA SER A 77 -6.91 5.69 8.38
C SER A 77 -5.55 5.53 7.70
N SER A 78 -5.13 6.54 6.94
CA SER A 78 -3.83 6.56 6.28
C SER A 78 -2.89 7.54 6.99
N TYR A 79 -1.77 7.04 7.50
CA TYR A 79 -0.69 7.85 8.03
C TYR A 79 0.35 8.06 6.93
N ASN A 80 0.31 9.24 6.32
CA ASN A 80 1.12 9.58 5.14
C ASN A 80 2.22 10.58 5.50
N PRO A 81 3.30 10.65 4.70
CA PRO A 81 4.26 11.75 4.78
C PRO A 81 3.59 13.11 4.57
N GLY A 82 4.23 14.17 5.06
CA GLY A 82 3.88 15.55 4.70
C GLY A 82 4.05 15.80 3.20
N SER A 83 3.34 16.79 2.65
CA SER A 83 3.37 17.08 1.21
C SER A 83 4.78 17.40 0.69
N ASP A 84 5.56 18.13 1.48
CA ASP A 84 6.94 18.54 1.19
C ASP A 84 8.00 17.50 1.60
N ALA A 85 7.58 16.35 2.14
CA ALA A 85 8.50 15.31 2.59
C ALA A 85 9.29 14.73 1.41
N VAL A 86 10.62 14.70 1.55
CA VAL A 86 11.52 14.07 0.58
C VAL A 86 11.66 12.58 0.91
N ILE A 87 11.19 11.72 0.01
CA ILE A 87 11.17 10.27 0.14
C ILE A 87 12.31 9.67 -0.66
N TYR A 88 13.06 8.76 -0.04
CA TYR A 88 14.16 8.03 -0.67
C TYR A 88 14.54 6.80 0.17
N PRO A 89 15.25 5.81 -0.42
CA PRO A 89 15.78 4.67 0.32
C PRO A 89 16.66 5.08 1.50
N ALA A 90 16.41 4.51 2.68
CA ALA A 90 17.19 4.82 3.87
C ALA A 90 18.65 4.34 3.70
N PRO A 91 19.67 5.22 3.87
CA PRO A 91 21.07 4.87 3.60
C PRO A 91 21.57 3.64 4.36
N ALA A 92 21.20 3.52 5.64
CA ALA A 92 21.57 2.38 6.48
C ALA A 92 21.01 1.02 6.01
N LEU A 93 19.98 1.01 5.16
CA LEU A 93 19.45 -0.22 4.56
C LEU A 93 20.17 -0.59 3.26
N LEU A 94 20.81 0.37 2.58
CA LEU A 94 21.66 0.13 1.42
C LEU A 94 23.03 -0.42 1.84
N GLU A 95 23.62 0.13 2.90
CA GLU A 95 24.96 -0.27 3.38
C GLU A 95 24.97 -1.69 3.96
N LYS A 96 23.90 -2.09 4.66
CA LYS A 96 23.78 -3.44 5.25
C LYS A 96 23.60 -4.54 4.21
N GLU A 97 23.23 -4.16 2.99
CA GLU A 97 23.07 -5.06 1.87
C GLU A 97 24.06 -4.62 0.79
N ALA A 98 25.36 -4.76 1.07
CA ALA A 98 26.48 -4.23 0.26
C ALA A 98 26.46 -4.59 -1.24
N GLU A 99 25.58 -5.51 -1.66
CA GLU A 99 25.36 -5.91 -3.06
C GLU A 99 24.12 -5.25 -3.70
N LYS A 100 23.21 -4.65 -2.92
CA LYS A 100 21.99 -4.01 -3.43
C LYS A 100 22.25 -2.57 -3.83
N LYS A 101 22.24 -2.34 -5.13
CA LYS A 101 22.13 -1.00 -5.71
C LYS A 101 20.83 -0.34 -5.25
N GLN A 102 20.83 0.99 -5.19
CA GLN A 102 19.59 1.75 -5.01
C GLN A 102 18.64 1.42 -6.16
N VAL A 103 17.48 0.84 -5.84
CA VAL A 103 16.47 0.44 -6.85
C VAL A 103 15.37 1.48 -6.98
N TYR A 104 15.05 2.20 -5.90
CA TYR A 104 13.95 3.15 -5.85
C TYR A 104 14.43 4.62 -5.95
N PRO A 105 13.58 5.51 -6.50
CA PRO A 105 13.93 6.91 -6.74
C PRO A 105 13.97 7.76 -5.45
N LYS A 106 14.40 9.01 -5.61
CA LYS A 106 14.26 10.08 -4.61
C LYS A 106 13.31 11.14 -5.16
N PHE A 107 12.28 11.52 -4.41
CA PHE A 107 11.24 12.44 -4.86
C PHE A 107 10.55 13.17 -3.69
N VAL A 108 9.74 14.19 -3.99
CA VAL A 108 8.85 14.84 -3.01
C VAL A 108 7.49 14.14 -3.01
N PHE A 109 6.93 13.86 -1.83
CA PHE A 109 5.70 13.06 -1.71
C PHE A 109 4.51 13.65 -2.49
N GLU A 110 4.35 14.97 -2.51
CA GLU A 110 3.29 15.62 -3.28
C GLU A 110 3.37 15.32 -4.79
N ASP A 111 4.58 15.25 -5.35
CA ASP A 111 4.76 14.95 -6.78
C ASP A 111 4.38 13.49 -7.10
N TYR A 112 4.71 12.55 -6.19
CA TYR A 112 4.21 11.18 -6.30
C TYR A 112 2.69 11.12 -6.23
N MET A 113 2.05 11.92 -5.37
CA MET A 113 0.59 11.96 -5.27
C MET A 113 -0.08 12.52 -6.54
N LYS A 114 0.51 13.54 -7.19
CA LYS A 114 0.04 14.07 -8.47
C LYS A 114 0.05 13.00 -9.57
N LEU A 115 1.05 12.11 -9.55
CA LEU A 115 1.14 10.97 -10.45
C LEU A 115 0.19 9.83 -10.07
N TYR A 116 0.07 9.54 -8.77
CA TYR A 116 -0.73 8.43 -8.26
C TYR A 116 -2.23 8.59 -8.53
N VAL A 117 -2.79 9.79 -8.31
CA VAL A 117 -4.25 10.02 -8.45
C VAL A 117 -4.80 9.56 -9.82
N PRO A 118 -4.22 9.97 -10.97
CA PRO A 118 -4.69 9.49 -12.28
C PRO A 118 -4.34 8.03 -12.57
N LEU A 119 -3.29 7.48 -11.95
CA LEU A 119 -2.75 6.13 -12.24
C LEU A 119 -3.09 5.08 -11.18
N LYS A 120 -3.94 5.41 -10.20
CA LYS A 120 -4.20 4.60 -8.99
C LYS A 120 -4.48 3.11 -9.27
N PHE A 121 -5.19 2.82 -10.36
CA PHE A 121 -5.62 1.46 -10.72
C PHE A 121 -4.79 0.84 -11.85
N GLN A 122 -3.67 1.47 -12.22
CA GLN A 122 -2.68 0.92 -13.15
C GLN A 122 -1.54 0.26 -12.36
N ALA A 123 -0.62 -0.39 -13.07
CA ALA A 123 0.58 -0.98 -12.48
C ALA A 123 1.34 0.05 -11.61
N LYS A 124 1.95 -0.43 -10.53
CA LYS A 124 2.63 0.41 -9.55
C LYS A 124 4.01 0.84 -10.04
N GLU A 125 4.72 -0.07 -10.67
CA GLU A 125 6.12 0.05 -11.04
C GLU A 125 6.40 1.30 -11.89
N PRO A 126 5.58 1.63 -12.92
CA PRO A 126 5.80 2.85 -13.71
C PRO A 126 5.73 4.14 -12.88
N ARG A 127 5.09 4.15 -11.70
CA ARG A 127 5.05 5.33 -10.83
C ARG A 127 6.38 5.62 -10.14
N PHE A 128 7.24 4.62 -9.99
CA PHE A 128 8.60 4.79 -9.47
C PHE A 128 9.63 5.10 -10.56
N GLU A 129 9.27 4.92 -11.82
CA GLU A 129 10.14 5.16 -12.98
C GLU A 129 9.94 6.54 -13.63
N ALA A 130 8.86 7.24 -13.26
CA ALA A 130 8.45 8.52 -13.82
C ALA A 130 9.22 9.74 -13.28
#